data_AF-A0A417Y6W8-F1
#
_entry.id   AF-A0A417Y6W8-F1
#
_cell.length_a   1.000
_cell.length_b   1.000
_cell.length_c   1.000
_cell.angle_alpha   90.00
_cell.angle_beta   90.00
_cell.angle_gamma   90.00
#
_symmetry.space_group_name_H-M   'P 1'
#
loop_
_entity.id
_entity.type
_entity.pdbx_description
1 polymer ?
#
loop_
_entity_poly.entity_id
_entity_poly.type
_entity_poly.pdbx_seq_one_letter_code
_entity_poly.pdbx_strand_id
1 'polypeptide(L)' 'MFRSRYMPCENCGESLDRTAATTHECDPERLADYQIFGMRHDIAGFEQKLRDYLDRAHGRFEVWLAAQRVRRKK' A
#
# COMPACT_ATOMS: atom_id res chain seq x y z
N MET A 1 16.25 20.05 30.23
CA MET A 1 15.87 19.18 29.09
C MET A 1 14.70 19.85 28.38
N PHE A 2 14.91 20.40 27.18
CA PHE A 2 13.84 21.06 26.42
C PHE A 2 12.93 19.99 25.81
N ARG A 3 11.62 20.04 26.10
CA ARG A 3 10.63 19.17 25.45
C ARG A 3 10.12 19.89 24.21
N SER A 4 10.21 19.23 23.04
CA SER A 4 9.59 19.74 21.80
C SER A 4 8.12 20.04 22.03
N ARG A 5 7.67 21.20 21.56
CA ARG A 5 6.25 21.60 21.58
C ARG A 5 5.38 20.76 20.65
N TYR A 6 6.00 20.09 19.68
CA TYR A 6 5.32 19.25 18.69
C TYR A 6 5.63 17.76 18.88
N MET A 7 4.62 16.92 18.67
CA MET A 7 4.71 15.46 18.65
C MET A 7 3.93 14.91 17.45
N PRO A 8 4.42 13.85 16.79
CA PRO A 8 3.69 13.23 15.70
C PRO A 8 2.46 12.49 16.25
N CYS A 9 1.34 12.56 15.51
CA CYS A 9 0.20 11.67 15.71
C CYS A 9 0.61 10.25 15.35
N GLU A 10 0.33 9.29 16.22
CA GLU A 10 0.70 7.88 16.01
C GLU A 10 -0.10 7.25 14.86
N ASN A 11 -1.26 7.82 14.53
CA ASN A 11 -2.19 7.29 13.53
C ASN A 11 -1.98 7.85 12.12
N CYS A 12 -1.79 9.16 11.97
CA CYS A 12 -1.68 9.83 10.66
C CYS A 12 -0.34 10.55 10.44
N GLY A 13 0.58 10.49 11.41
CA GLY A 13 1.90 11.12 11.31
C GLY A 13 1.89 12.65 11.31
N GLU A 14 0.76 13.30 11.56
CA GLU A 14 0.67 14.75 11.62
C GLU A 14 1.46 15.32 12.79
N SER A 15 2.22 16.40 12.55
CA SER A 15 2.95 17.08 13.61
C SER A 15 1.99 17.98 14.39
N LEU A 16 1.63 17.55 15.60
CA LEU A 16 0.64 18.23 16.44
C LEU A 16 1.33 18.98 17.56
N ASP A 17 0.79 20.16 17.90
CA ASP A 17 1.12 20.79 19.17
C ASP A 17 0.66 19.88 20.32
N ARG A 18 1.50 19.72 21.34
CA ARG A 18 1.20 18.91 22.53
C ARG A 18 -0.15 19.25 23.17
N THR A 19 -0.58 20.50 23.16
CA THR A 19 -1.88 20.89 23.76
C THR A 19 -3.07 20.58 22.86
N ALA A 20 -2.84 20.42 21.55
CA ALA A 20 -3.88 20.12 20.56
C ALA A 20 -4.02 18.61 20.27
N ALA A 21 -3.06 17.79 20.74
CA ALA A 21 -3.04 16.34 20.48
C ALA A 21 -4.29 15.60 20.98
N THR A 22 -4.89 16.04 22.09
CA THR A 22 -6.10 15.40 22.67
C THR A 22 -7.38 15.69 21.89
N THR A 23 -7.39 16.75 21.08
CA THR A 23 -8.53 17.17 20.26
C THR A 23 -8.33 16.87 18.78
N HIS A 24 -7.21 16.25 18.41
CA HIS A 24 -6.91 15.97 17.02
C HIS A 24 -7.78 14.85 16.48
N GLU A 25 -8.45 15.13 15.37
CA GLU A 25 -9.11 14.16 14.52
C GLU A 25 -8.26 13.99 13.25
N CYS A 26 -7.95 12.75 12.89
CA CYS A 26 -7.16 12.48 11.71
C CYS A 26 -7.96 12.80 10.45
N ASP A 27 -7.39 13.62 9.58
CA ASP A 27 -7.89 13.77 8.21
C ASP A 27 -7.84 12.40 7.49
N PRO A 28 -8.96 11.94 6.88
CA PRO A 28 -9.02 10.64 6.23
C PRO A 28 -8.03 10.44 5.08
N GLU A 29 -7.77 11.48 4.28
CA GLU A 29 -6.82 11.39 3.16
C GLU A 29 -5.39 11.25 3.68
N ARG A 30 -5.02 12.07 4.68
CA ARG A 30 -3.72 11.98 5.34
C ARG A 30 -3.50 10.64 6.03
N LEU A 31 -4.53 10.10 6.68
CA LEU A 31 -4.48 8.77 7.30
C LEU A 31 -4.19 7.70 6.25
N ALA A 32 -4.87 7.75 5.11
CA ALA A 32 -4.65 6.81 4.01
C ALA A 32 -3.22 6.90 3.47
N ASP A 33 -2.72 8.11 3.25
CA ASP A 33 -1.34 8.33 2.80
C ASP A 33 -0.31 7.78 3.79
N TYR A 34 -0.51 8.03 5.09
CA TYR A 34 0.38 7.54 6.13
C TYR A 34 0.40 6.01 6.21
N GLN A 35 -0.77 5.37 6.09
CA GLN A 35 -0.89 3.92 6.05
C GLN A 35 -0.23 3.31 4.82
N ILE A 36 -0.46 3.87 3.62
CA ILE A 36 0.19 3.45 2.37
C ILE A 36 1.71 3.58 2.50
N PHE A 37 2.19 4.69 3.06
CA PHE A 37 3.61 4.90 3.29
C PHE A 37 4.19 3.82 4.21
N GLY A 38 3.49 3.45 5.28
CA GLY A 38 3.87 2.36 6.18
C GLY A 38 3.95 0.99 5.47
N MET A 39 3.00 0.72 4.57
CA MET A 39 2.89 -0.55 3.85
C MET A 39 3.78 -0.66 2.60
N ARG A 40 4.50 0.41 2.21
CA ARG A 40 5.23 0.47 0.93
C ARG A 40 6.15 -0.73 0.65
N HIS A 41 6.81 -1.26 1.69
CA HIS A 41 7.71 -2.40 1.55
C HIS A 41 6.95 -3.72 1.36
N ASP A 42 5.83 -3.87 2.06
CA ASP A 42 4.94 -5.03 1.92
C ASP A 42 4.27 -5.04 0.54
N ILE A 43 3.81 -3.88 0.07
CA ILE A 43 3.26 -3.69 -1.27
C ILE A 43 4.31 -4.06 -2.32
N ALA A 44 5.52 -3.50 -2.23
CA ALA A 44 6.60 -3.82 -3.16
C ALA A 44 6.96 -5.32 -3.17
N GLY A 45 6.99 -5.95 -1.98
CA GLY A 45 7.24 -7.38 -1.85
C GLY A 45 6.11 -8.24 -2.43
N PHE A 46 4.86 -7.85 -2.23
CA PHE A 46 3.70 -8.49 -2.83
C PHE A 46 3.73 -8.38 -4.36
N GLU A 47 3.95 -7.18 -4.89
CA GLU A 47 4.01 -6.95 -6.33
C GLU A 47 5.10 -7.79 -7.00
N GLN A 48 6.27 -7.92 -6.36
CA GLN A 48 7.33 -8.77 -6.88
C GLN A 48 6.90 -10.24 -6.92
N LYS A 49 6.34 -10.76 -5.82
CA LYS A 49 5.84 -12.14 -5.77
C LYS A 49 4.74 -12.39 -6.80
N LEU A 50 3.88 -11.40 -7.03
CA LEU A 50 2.83 -11.48 -8.03
C LEU A 50 3.42 -11.56 -9.44
N ARG A 51 4.39 -10.70 -9.78
CA ARG A 51 5.12 -10.76 -11.06
C ARG A 51 5.78 -12.12 -11.25
N ASP A 52 6.50 -12.60 -10.25
CA ASP A 52 7.17 -13.90 -10.28
C ASP A 52 6.18 -15.06 -10.47
N TYR A 53 4.98 -14.96 -9.89
CA TYR A 53 3.91 -15.94 -10.07
C TYR A 53 3.33 -15.90 -11.49
N LEU A 54 3.04 -14.70 -12.01
CA LEU A 54 2.49 -14.50 -13.35
C LEU A 54 3.49 -14.89 -14.46
N ASP A 55 4.79 -14.95 -14.17
CA ASP A 55 5.78 -15.47 -15.10
C ASP A 55 5.84 -17.01 -15.17
N ARG A 56 5.24 -17.71 -14.20
CA ARG A 56 5.19 -19.17 -14.20
C ARG A 56 4.10 -19.67 -15.14
N ALA A 57 4.27 -20.90 -15.63
CA ALA A 57 3.28 -21.59 -16.47
C ALA A 57 1.88 -21.60 -15.84
N HIS A 58 1.79 -21.78 -14.52
CA HIS A 58 0.52 -21.73 -13.79
C HIS A 58 -0.12 -20.33 -13.79
N GLY A 59 0.68 -19.27 -13.61
CA GLY A 59 0.20 -17.89 -13.65
C GLY A 59 -0.25 -17.44 -15.05
N ARG A 60 0.25 -18.09 -16.11
CA ARG A 60 -0.12 -17.82 -17.51
C ARG A 60 -1.20 -18.74 -18.06
N PHE A 61 -1.75 -19.64 -17.27
CA PHE A 61 -2.63 -20.70 -17.77
C PHE A 61 -3.89 -20.17 -18.46
N GLU A 62 -4.57 -19.19 -17.84
CA GLU A 62 -5.75 -18.57 -18.44
C GLU A 62 -5.42 -17.78 -19.72
N VAL A 63 -4.25 -17.11 -19.75
CA VAL A 63 -3.75 -16.41 -20.95
C VAL A 63 -3.46 -17.39 -22.08
N TRP A 64 -2.83 -18.52 -21.76
CA TRP A 64 -2.57 -19.61 -22.70
C TRP A 64 -3.87 -20.24 -23.22
N LEU A 65 -4.84 -20.53 -22.34
CA LEU A 65 -6.16 -21.05 -22.70
C LEU A 65 -6.91 -20.09 -23.64
N ALA A 66 -6.90 -18.79 -23.33
CA ALA A 66 -7.51 -17.77 -24.16
C ALA A 66 -6.85 -17.71 -25.55
N ALA A 67 -5.51 -17.70 -25.60
CA ALA A 67 -4.77 -17.72 -26.87
C ALA A 67 -5.11 -18.97 -27.72
N GLN A 68 -5.23 -20.14 -27.08
CA GLN A 68 -5.57 -21.38 -27.77
C GLN A 68 -7.01 -21.38 -28.31
N ARG A 69 -7.97 -20.79 -27.58
CA ARG A 69 -9.36 -20.62 -28.06
C ARG A 69 -9.43 -19.72 -29.28
N VAL A 70 -8.66 -18.64 -29.34
CA VAL A 70 -8.60 -17.75 -30.51
C VAL A 70 -8.00 -18.48 -31.71
N ARG A 71 -6.91 -19.23 -31.52
CA ARG A 71 -6.29 -20.02 -32.60
C ARG A 71 -7.21 -21.07 -33.21
N ARG A 72 -8.08 -21.70 -32.40
CA ARG A 72 -9.04 -22.72 -32.88
C ARG A 72 -10.27 -22.14 -33.59
N LYS A 73 -10.56 -20.85 -33.44
CA LYS A 73 -11.69 -20.18 -34.12
C LYS A 73 -11.31 -19.60 -35.49
N LYS A 74 -10.04 -19.67 -35.87
CA LYS A 74 -9.50 -19.16 -37.13
C LYS A 74 -9.12 -20.33 -38.02
#